data_AF-A0A698FEM6-F1
#
_entry.id   AF-A0A698FEM6-F1
#
_cell.length_a   1.000
_cell.length_b   1.000
_cell.length_c   1.000
_cell.angle_alpha   90.00
_cell.angle_beta   90.00
_cell.angle_gamma   90.00
#
_symmetry.space_group_name_H-M   'P 1'
#
loop_
_entity.id
_entity.type
_entity.pdbx_description
1 polymer ?
#
loop_
_entity_poly.entity_id
_entity_poly.type
_entity_poly.pdbx_seq_one_letter_code
_entity_poly.pdbx_strand_id
1 'polypeptide(L)'
;MYDELLDKQHLNLYKLSNKLSLMNKRCVSSKEIKIVLKELLILLNHHFSDEEAFMQHIQYPDLSAHLRIHRRILMQVENIIISNSKFINVMTEGLDKVLKDIIHIHITEEDTKVSLY
;
A
#
# COMPACT_ATOMS: atom_id res chain seq x y z
N MET A 1 16.55 0.10 -13.38
CA MET A 1 16.65 -1.35 -13.10
C MET A 1 15.95 -1.73 -11.79
N TYR A 2 16.16 -1.03 -10.67
CA TYR A 2 15.28 -1.11 -9.48
C TYR A 2 14.22 0.01 -9.46
N ASP A 3 14.62 1.23 -9.82
CA ASP A 3 13.74 2.40 -9.92
C ASP A 3 12.51 2.12 -10.82
N GLU A 4 12.72 1.67 -12.06
CA GLU A 4 11.64 1.26 -12.98
C GLU A 4 10.73 0.14 -12.43
N LEU A 5 11.26 -0.75 -11.59
CA LEU A 5 10.46 -1.81 -10.96
C LEU A 5 9.56 -1.22 -9.88
N LEU A 6 10.12 -0.38 -8.99
CA LEU A 6 9.40 0.29 -7.91
C LEU A 6 8.35 1.25 -8.48
N ASP A 7 8.68 2.03 -9.50
CA ASP A 7 7.73 2.89 -10.23
C ASP A 7 6.53 2.09 -10.77
N LYS A 8 6.80 0.91 -11.33
CA LYS A 8 5.73 0.03 -11.83
C LYS A 8 4.86 -0.50 -10.69
N GLN A 9 5.44 -0.78 -9.53
CA GLN A 9 4.71 -1.21 -8.33
C GLN A 9 3.86 -0.07 -7.75
N HIS A 10 4.42 1.14 -7.66
CA HIS A 10 3.70 2.36 -7.29
C HIS A 10 2.52 2.61 -8.23
N LEU A 11 2.72 2.46 -9.55
CA LEU A 11 1.65 2.58 -10.53
C LEU A 11 0.53 1.55 -10.30
N ASN A 12 0.86 0.33 -9.89
CA ASN A 12 -0.15 -0.69 -9.57
C ASN A 12 -0.94 -0.33 -8.30
N LEU A 13 -0.28 0.20 -7.27
CA LEU A 13 -0.96 0.75 -6.08
C LEU A 13 -1.88 1.92 -6.44
N TYR A 14 -1.44 2.82 -7.32
CA TYR A 14 -2.26 3.93 -7.83
C TYR A 14 -3.49 3.44 -8.60
N LYS A 15 -3.34 2.43 -9.46
CA LYS A 15 -4.47 1.80 -10.17
C LYS A 15 -5.46 1.18 -9.20
N LEU A 16 -4.98 0.52 -8.15
CA LEU A 16 -5.82 -0.06 -7.11
C LEU A 16 -6.57 1.04 -6.32
N SER A 17 -5.91 2.16 -6.02
CA SER A 17 -6.52 3.33 -5.39
C SER A 17 -7.67 3.88 -6.21
N ASN A 18 -7.47 4.06 -7.52
CA ASN A 18 -8.53 4.51 -8.42
C ASN A 18 -9.70 3.52 -8.47
N LYS A 19 -9.42 2.22 -8.54
CA LYS A 19 -10.45 1.17 -8.52
C LYS A 19 -11.28 1.23 -7.23
N LEU A 20 -10.63 1.43 -6.08
CA LEU A 20 -11.29 1.51 -4.78
C LEU A 20 -12.12 2.80 -4.62
N SER A 21 -11.59 3.94 -5.07
CA SER A 21 -12.33 5.20 -5.15
C SER A 21 -13.58 5.11 -6.04
N LEU A 22 -13.54 4.35 -7.14
CA LEU A 22 -14.72 4.08 -7.96
C LEU A 22 -15.71 3.13 -7.29
N MET A 23 -15.21 2.14 -6.54
CA MET A 23 -16.05 1.24 -5.76
C MET A 23 -16.83 1.98 -4.67
N ASN A 24 -16.23 2.95 -4.00
CA ASN A 24 -16.90 3.79 -3.00
C ASN A 24 -18.07 4.64 -3.53
N LYS A 25 -18.22 4.77 -4.86
CA LYS A 25 -19.34 5.50 -5.48
C LYS A 25 -20.58 4.62 -5.74
N ARG A 26 -20.53 3.33 -5.41
CA ARG A 26 -21.62 2.37 -5.65
C ARG A 26 -21.73 1.34 -4.53
N CYS A 27 -22.80 0.55 -4.54
CA CYS A 27 -22.90 -0.62 -3.67
C CYS A 27 -21.86 -1.68 -4.05
N VAL A 28 -20.99 -2.01 -3.10
CA VAL A 28 -19.92 -3.00 -3.26
C VAL A 28 -20.35 -4.33 -2.65
N SER A 29 -20.18 -5.42 -3.40
CA SER A 29 -20.41 -6.76 -2.87
C SER A 29 -19.24 -7.27 -2.01
N SER A 30 -19.54 -8.19 -1.09
CA SER A 30 -18.52 -8.87 -0.28
C SER A 30 -17.48 -9.62 -1.11
N LYS A 31 -17.86 -10.11 -2.30
CA LYS A 31 -16.95 -10.79 -3.22
C LYS A 31 -15.98 -9.81 -3.88
N GLU A 32 -16.47 -8.65 -4.33
CA GLU A 32 -15.63 -7.62 -4.95
C GLU A 32 -14.58 -7.08 -3.96
N ILE A 33 -14.98 -6.78 -2.72
CA ILE A 33 -14.02 -6.28 -1.73
C ILE A 33 -12.99 -7.33 -1.35
N LYS A 34 -13.35 -8.62 -1.23
CA LYS A 34 -12.38 -9.70 -0.98
C LYS A 34 -11.31 -9.80 -2.07
N ILE A 35 -11.68 -9.59 -3.33
CA ILE A 35 -10.73 -9.59 -4.45
C ILE A 35 -9.75 -8.41 -4.29
N VAL A 36 -10.27 -7.22 -3.99
CA VAL A 36 -9.45 -6.02 -3.80
C VAL A 36 -8.54 -6.13 -2.58
N LEU A 37 -9.01 -6.71 -1.47
CA LEU A 37 -8.19 -6.96 -0.29
C LEU A 37 -7.00 -7.88 -0.60
N LYS A 38 -7.26 -8.97 -1.32
CA LYS A 38 -6.21 -9.89 -1.74
C LYS A 38 -5.20 -9.20 -2.64
N GLU A 39 -5.68 -8.41 -3.60
CA GLU A 39 -4.85 -7.62 -4.52
C GLU A 39 -3.99 -6.60 -3.76
N LEU A 40 -4.58 -5.86 -2.81
CA LEU A 40 -3.87 -4.90 -1.96
C LEU A 40 -2.73 -5.54 -1.18
N LEU A 41 -3.01 -6.63 -0.47
CA LEU A 41 -2.01 -7.31 0.36
C LEU A 41 -0.86 -7.89 -0.48
N ILE A 42 -1.16 -8.40 -1.67
CA ILE A 42 -0.11 -8.88 -2.59
C ILE A 42 0.77 -7.72 -3.06
N LEU A 43 0.15 -6.61 -3.51
CA LEU A 43 0.89 -5.46 -4.01
C LEU A 43 1.77 -4.82 -2.93
N LEU A 44 1.26 -4.65 -1.71
CA LEU A 44 2.02 -4.09 -0.59
C LEU A 44 3.19 -5.00 -0.18
N ASN A 45 2.95 -6.30 -0.01
CA ASN A 45 4.01 -7.21 0.40
C ASN A 45 5.12 -7.32 -0.65
N HIS A 46 4.76 -7.36 -1.94
CA HIS A 46 5.77 -7.35 -3.02
C HIS A 46 6.56 -6.05 -3.02
N HIS A 47 5.86 -4.91 -2.95
CA HIS A 47 6.50 -3.61 -2.97
C HIS A 47 7.48 -3.41 -1.82
N PHE A 48 7.01 -3.64 -0.58
CA PHE A 48 7.85 -3.52 0.61
C PHE A 48 9.03 -4.49 0.58
N SER A 49 8.82 -5.74 0.17
CA SER A 49 9.91 -6.73 0.12
C SER A 49 10.98 -6.35 -0.90
N ASP A 50 10.59 -5.89 -2.09
CA ASP A 50 11.54 -5.52 -3.15
C ASP A 50 12.29 -4.24 -2.80
N GLU A 51 11.60 -3.26 -2.21
CA GLU A 51 12.22 -2.02 -1.73
C GLU A 51 13.19 -2.30 -0.57
N GLU A 52 12.79 -3.08 0.44
CA GLU A 52 13.66 -3.43 1.56
C GLU A 52 14.92 -4.18 1.09
N ALA A 53 14.79 -5.07 0.11
CA ALA A 53 15.93 -5.76 -0.49
C ALA A 53 16.86 -4.78 -1.24
N PHE A 54 16.28 -3.81 -1.96
CA PHE A 54 17.04 -2.74 -2.60
C PHE A 54 17.78 -1.87 -1.58
N MET A 55 17.08 -1.42 -0.53
CA MET A 55 17.66 -0.64 0.57
C MET A 55 18.80 -1.37 1.28
N GLN A 56 18.66 -2.69 1.50
CA GLN A 56 19.75 -3.52 2.03
C GLN A 56 20.95 -3.56 1.08
N HIS A 57 20.70 -3.73 -0.22
CA HIS A 57 21.74 -3.80 -1.23
C HIS A 57 22.58 -2.52 -1.31
N ILE A 58 21.94 -1.36 -1.24
CA ILE A 58 22.61 -0.04 -1.25
C ILE A 58 23.10 0.39 0.14
N GLN A 59 22.94 -0.45 1.17
CA GLN A 59 23.29 -0.15 2.56
C GLN A 59 22.64 1.15 3.08
N TYR A 60 21.37 1.36 2.74
CA TYR A 60 20.64 2.56 3.11
C TYR A 60 20.62 2.75 4.65
N PRO A 61 21.10 3.90 5.17
CA PRO A 61 21.35 4.08 6.59
C PRO A 61 20.09 3.99 7.46
N ASP A 62 18.94 4.42 6.92
CA ASP A 62 17.67 4.49 7.65
C ASP A 62 16.75 3.28 7.40
N LEU A 63 17.29 2.16 6.91
CA LEU A 63 16.53 0.93 6.62
C LEU A 63 15.67 0.47 7.80
N SER A 64 16.23 0.52 9.02
CA SER A 64 15.49 0.11 10.22
C SER A 64 14.27 1.00 10.48
N ALA A 65 14.35 2.30 10.17
CA ALA A 65 13.24 3.22 10.31
C ALA A 65 12.15 2.96 9.27
N HIS A 66 12.55 2.76 8.02
CA HIS A 66 11.64 2.46 6.91
C HIS A 66 10.88 1.15 7.12
N LEU A 67 11.55 0.09 7.59
CA LEU A 67 10.93 -1.17 7.99
C LEU A 67 9.81 -0.99 9.03
N ARG A 68 9.94 -0.02 9.96
CA ARG A 68 8.89 0.27 10.94
C ARG A 68 7.69 0.98 10.30
N ILE A 69 7.92 1.78 9.27
CA ILE A 69 6.86 2.43 8.49
C ILE A 69 6.04 1.37 7.76
N HIS A 70 6.69 0.44 7.03
CA HIS A 70 6.01 -0.68 6.36
C HIS A 70 5.15 -1.51 7.32
N ARG A 71 5.73 -1.91 8.47
CA ARG A 71 4.99 -2.64 9.50
C ARG A 71 3.77 -1.89 10.01
N ARG A 72 3.89 -0.57 10.23
CA ARG A 72 2.78 0.27 10.68
C ARG A 72 1.67 0.32 9.63
N ILE A 73 2.02 0.46 8.36
CA ILE A 73 1.05 0.47 7.26
C ILE A 73 0.28 -0.86 7.21
N LEU A 74 0.99 -2.00 7.26
CA LEU A 74 0.34 -3.31 7.28
C LEU A 74 -0.62 -3.47 8.47
N MET A 75 -0.20 -3.07 9.68
CA MET A 75 -1.07 -3.09 10.85
C MET A 75 -2.31 -2.20 10.68
N GLN A 76 -2.18 -1.02 10.06
CA GLN A 76 -3.33 -0.15 9.79
C GLN A 76 -4.32 -0.81 8.82
N VAL A 77 -3.82 -1.42 7.74
CA VAL A 77 -4.66 -2.15 6.78
C VAL A 77 -5.37 -3.32 7.46
N GLU A 78 -4.67 -4.14 8.23
CA GLU A 78 -5.24 -5.26 8.98
C GLU A 78 -6.31 -4.80 9.96
N ASN A 79 -6.06 -3.73 10.71
CA ASN A 79 -7.01 -3.17 11.66
C ASN A 79 -8.31 -2.70 10.97
N ILE A 80 -8.22 -2.10 9.78
CA ILE A 80 -9.39 -1.70 9.00
C ILE A 80 -10.19 -2.93 8.57
N ILE A 81 -9.52 -3.98 8.10
CA ILE A 81 -10.17 -5.22 7.65
C ILE A 81 -10.90 -5.89 8.81
N ILE A 82 -10.23 -6.05 9.96
CA ILE A 82 -10.79 -6.76 11.12
C ILE A 82 -11.97 -5.98 11.71
N SER A 83 -11.77 -4.68 11.98
CA SER A 83 -12.76 -3.84 12.67
C SER A 83 -14.02 -3.61 11.84
N ASN A 84 -13.91 -3.62 10.51
CA ASN A 84 -15.01 -3.30 9.61
C ASN A 84 -15.51 -4.50 8.80
N SER A 85 -15.16 -5.72 9.19
CA SER A 85 -15.53 -6.97 8.49
C SER A 85 -17.03 -7.14 8.21
N LYS A 86 -17.89 -6.49 9.00
CA LYS A 86 -19.36 -6.47 8.84
C LYS A 86 -19.91 -5.25 8.08
N PHE A 87 -19.11 -4.20 7.91
CA PHE A 87 -19.51 -2.92 7.35
C PHE A 87 -18.66 -2.60 6.11
N ILE A 88 -19.05 -3.19 4.97
CA ILE A 88 -18.24 -3.15 3.73
C ILE A 88 -17.98 -1.71 3.26
N ASN A 89 -18.97 -0.82 3.35
CA ASN A 89 -18.82 0.59 2.98
C ASN A 89 -17.77 1.31 3.84
N VAL A 90 -17.81 1.09 5.17
CA VAL A 90 -16.82 1.69 6.09
C VAL A 90 -15.44 1.11 5.82
N MET A 91 -15.36 -0.20 5.54
CA MET A 91 -14.11 -0.84 5.15
C MET A 91 -13.54 -0.25 3.85
N THR A 92 -14.35 -0.11 2.80
CA THR A 92 -13.88 0.38 1.50
C THR A 92 -13.44 1.84 1.57
N GLU A 93 -14.12 2.68 2.35
CA GLU A 93 -13.70 4.06 2.64
C GLU A 93 -12.39 4.12 3.42
N GLY A 94 -12.25 3.30 4.47
CA GLY A 94 -11.02 3.25 5.27
C GLY A 94 -9.81 2.79 4.45
N LEU A 95 -9.98 1.77 3.61
CA LEU A 95 -8.93 1.29 2.72
C LEU A 95 -8.56 2.32 1.65
N ASP A 96 -9.54 3.05 1.10
CA ASP A 96 -9.28 4.11 0.11
C ASP A 96 -8.45 5.24 0.72
N LYS A 97 -8.76 5.60 1.97
CA LYS A 97 -7.97 6.57 2.72
C LYS A 97 -6.54 6.09 2.94
N VAL A 98 -6.35 4.88 3.48
CA VAL A 98 -5.00 4.36 3.74
C VAL A 98 -4.20 4.22 2.45
N LEU A 99 -4.82 3.79 1.35
CA LEU A 99 -4.09 3.67 0.09
C LEU A 99 -3.69 5.03 -0.50
N LYS A 100 -4.50 6.08 -0.30
CA LYS A 100 -4.11 7.46 -0.61
C LYS A 100 -2.98 7.96 0.28
N ASP A 101 -3.01 7.67 1.57
CA ASP A 101 -1.93 8.03 2.50
C ASP A 101 -0.62 7.32 2.13
N ILE A 102 -0.67 6.05 1.72
CA ILE A 102 0.49 5.33 1.17
C ILE A 102 1.06 6.08 -0.05
N ILE A 103 0.20 6.47 -1.00
CA ILE A 103 0.65 7.12 -2.23
C ILE A 103 1.19 8.53 -1.99
N HIS A 104 0.58 9.30 -1.08
CA HIS A 104 0.88 10.72 -0.89
C HIS A 104 1.83 11.03 0.26
N ILE A 105 2.11 10.05 1.12
CA ILE A 105 3.02 10.22 2.25
C ILE A 105 4.18 9.26 2.08
N HIS A 106 3.91 7.95 2.08
CA HIS A 106 4.98 6.97 2.03
C HIS A 106 5.78 7.04 0.72
N ILE A 107 5.13 6.91 -0.44
CA ILE A 107 5.83 6.88 -1.74
C ILE A 107 6.55 8.22 -2.02
N THR A 108 5.86 9.34 -1.81
CA THR A 108 6.39 10.66 -2.17
C THR A 108 7.38 11.23 -1.15
N GLU A 109 7.27 10.86 0.12
CA GLU A 109 8.17 11.40 1.16
C GLU A 109 9.22 10.40 1.62
N GLU A 110 8.91 9.10 1.72
CA GLU A 110 9.85 8.10 2.23
C GLU A 110 10.60 7.40 1.10
N ASP A 111 9.91 6.80 0.12
CA ASP A 111 10.57 6.03 -0.96
C ASP A 111 11.42 6.95 -1.84
N THR A 112 11.00 8.20 -2.02
CA THR A 112 11.78 9.22 -2.74
C THR A 112 13.10 9.54 -2.04
N LYS A 113 13.22 9.37 -0.71
CA LYS A 113 14.53 9.51 -0.04
C LYS A 113 15.45 8.37 -0.42
N VAL A 114 14.92 7.16 -0.59
CA VAL A 114 15.68 5.97 -0.98
C VAL A 114 16.20 6.09 -2.41
N SER A 115 15.40 6.61 -3.34
CA SER A 115 15.79 6.76 -4.75
C SER A 115 16.89 7.80 -5.01
N LEU A 116 17.17 8.68 -4.04
CA LEU A 116 18.25 9.67 -4.11
C LEU A 116 19.64 9.11 -3.74
N TYR A 117 19.74 7.84 -3.34
CA TYR A 117 20.98 7.13 -3.00
C TYR A 117 21.42 6.18 -4.11
#